data_AF-A0A6J8D7K6-F1
#
_entry.id   AF-A0A6J8D7K6-F1
#
_cell.length_a   1.000
_cell.length_b   1.000
_cell.length_c   1.000
_cell.angle_alpha   90.00
_cell.angle_beta   90.00
_cell.angle_gamma   90.00
#
_symmetry.space_group_name_H-M   'P 1'
#
loop_
_entity.id
_entity.type
_entity.pdbx_description
1 polymer ?
#
loop_
_entity_poly.entity_id
_entity_poly.type
_entity_poly.pdbx_seq_one_letter_code
_entity_poly.pdbx_strand_id
1 'polypeptide(L)'
;MICQCLIVALDPRRQFNRTDIAYLCNGIPTTPCQEIITGYTAGVPQTCMPAEAGVRIGIKGFRQVIVAYYNSTHRQGYTDSSGMTLYYTTKLRRFDAGVSPLEVTHFSVPPGRESYEVVSTCPGYCTVLQVASPIYIVLGMNHMHRLGRKQRIESIEVENCSKQSQMILIIKLFIHITFAIARRHVEDDQSCEYNSTSENDTVEWDVSWREEMCKGLLLYYPKQTWPSHHCQNYRSVPLCEIMIDAPVFGCHFRSFISNLATTNLSLVDTVIRNCRQDKSCSPLCLRMIGKV
;
A
#
# COMPACT_ATOMS: atom_id res chain seq x y z
N MET A 1 -13.50 -12.03 19.26
CA MET A 1 -14.16 -12.09 17.94
C MET A 1 -13.25 -11.33 17.00
N ILE A 2 -12.71 -11.99 15.97
CA ILE A 2 -11.80 -11.35 15.01
C ILE A 2 -12.54 -10.26 14.24
N CYS A 3 -11.99 -9.04 14.22
CA CYS A 3 -12.54 -7.95 13.43
C CYS A 3 -11.84 -7.81 12.06
N GLN A 4 -10.57 -8.20 11.95
CA GLN A 4 -9.75 -8.08 10.75
C GLN A 4 -8.71 -9.20 10.63
N CYS A 5 -8.55 -9.73 9.42
CA CYS A 5 -7.53 -10.72 9.04
C CYS A 5 -6.87 -10.33 7.71
N LEU A 6 -5.58 -10.65 7.57
CA LEU A 6 -4.81 -10.47 6.33
C LEU A 6 -4.04 -11.74 6.02
N ILE A 7 -4.08 -12.19 4.77
CA ILE A 7 -3.23 -13.27 4.27
C ILE A 7 -2.12 -12.67 3.43
N VAL A 8 -0.89 -12.90 3.85
CA VAL A 8 0.31 -12.45 3.14
C VAL A 8 1.16 -13.64 2.76
N ALA A 9 1.65 -13.64 1.52
CA ALA A 9 2.57 -14.63 1.02
C ALA A 9 4.02 -14.23 1.27
N LEU A 10 4.86 -15.24 1.52
CA LEU A 10 6.30 -15.07 1.57
C LEU A 10 6.89 -15.06 0.17
N ASP A 11 7.99 -14.32 0.00
CA ASP A 11 8.82 -14.36 -1.21
C ASP A 11 9.19 -15.82 -1.54
N PRO A 12 8.74 -16.36 -2.69
CA PRO A 12 8.97 -17.76 -3.05
C PRO A 12 10.46 -18.08 -3.31
N ARG A 13 11.33 -17.07 -3.43
CA ARG A 13 12.78 -17.24 -3.58
C ARG A 13 13.49 -17.51 -2.26
N ARG A 14 12.82 -17.32 -1.13
CA ARG A 14 13.39 -17.48 0.20
C ARG A 14 12.77 -18.69 0.90
N GLN A 15 13.60 -19.45 1.60
CA GLN A 15 13.15 -20.59 2.41
C GLN A 15 12.97 -20.15 3.85
N PHE A 16 11.81 -20.44 4.44
CA PHE A 16 11.54 -20.20 5.86
C PHE A 16 11.19 -21.50 6.56
N ASN A 17 11.75 -21.67 7.75
CA ASN A 17 11.34 -22.73 8.64
C ASN A 17 9.93 -22.42 9.12
N ARG A 18 8.98 -23.29 8.78
CA ARG A 18 7.62 -23.21 9.30
C ARG A 18 7.69 -23.35 10.82
N THR A 19 7.14 -22.39 11.54
CA THR A 19 6.91 -22.48 12.98
C THR A 19 5.42 -22.68 13.21
N ASP A 20 5.04 -23.67 14.01
CA ASP A 20 3.64 -23.85 14.44
C ASP A 20 3.26 -22.96 15.63
N ILE A 21 4.18 -22.06 16.02
CA ILE A 21 3.99 -21.10 17.12
C ILE A 21 3.57 -19.76 16.51
N ALA A 22 2.39 -19.27 16.92
CA ALA A 22 1.95 -17.92 16.61
C ALA A 22 2.83 -16.90 17.35
N TYR A 23 3.16 -15.80 16.68
CA TYR A 23 3.99 -14.74 17.24
C TYR A 23 3.37 -13.37 16.95
N LEU A 24 3.73 -12.37 17.77
CA LEU A 24 3.27 -11.00 17.58
C LEU A 24 3.92 -10.43 16.31
N CYS A 25 3.09 -10.06 15.34
CA CYS A 25 3.53 -9.34 14.15
C CYS A 25 3.45 -7.83 14.44
N ASN A 26 4.49 -7.06 14.09
CA ASN A 26 4.52 -5.60 14.28
C ASN A 26 3.65 -4.84 13.24
N GLY A 27 2.48 -5.37 12.88
CA GLY A 27 1.49 -4.73 11.99
C GLY A 27 1.85 -4.68 10.50
N ILE A 28 3.12 -4.56 10.14
CA ILE A 28 3.59 -4.56 8.74
C ILE A 28 4.10 -5.95 8.36
N PRO A 29 3.68 -6.49 7.21
CA PRO A 29 4.37 -7.60 6.57
C PRO A 29 5.81 -7.17 6.22
N THR A 30 6.78 -7.57 7.04
CA THR A 30 8.19 -7.28 6.80
C THR A 30 8.79 -8.33 5.88
N THR A 31 9.83 -7.96 5.14
CA THR A 31 10.60 -8.90 4.31
C THR A 31 10.89 -10.17 5.13
N PRO A 32 10.47 -11.36 4.66
CA PRO A 32 10.12 -11.76 3.29
C PRO A 32 8.64 -11.62 2.87
N CYS A 33 7.76 -11.17 3.76
CA CYS A 33 6.30 -11.23 3.59
C CYS A 33 5.84 -9.93 2.97
N GLN A 34 5.83 -9.82 1.64
CA GLN A 34 5.47 -8.54 0.99
C GLN A 34 4.22 -8.64 0.10
N GLU A 35 3.78 -9.86 -0.22
CA GLU A 35 2.70 -10.05 -1.19
C GLU A 35 1.37 -10.32 -0.51
N ILE A 36 0.46 -9.35 -0.55
CA ILE A 36 -0.91 -9.52 -0.05
C ILE A 36 -1.68 -10.45 -1.00
N ILE A 37 -2.27 -11.52 -0.47
CA ILE A 37 -3.15 -12.42 -1.22
C ILE A 37 -4.60 -11.95 -1.12
N THR A 38 -5.06 -11.73 0.11
CA THR A 38 -6.43 -11.31 0.40
C THR A 38 -6.53 -10.82 1.85
N GLY A 39 -7.63 -10.14 2.18
CA GLY A 39 -7.95 -9.71 3.53
C GLY A 39 -9.43 -9.89 3.84
N TYR A 40 -9.76 -9.86 5.12
CA TYR A 40 -11.12 -9.89 5.63
C TYR A 40 -11.26 -8.80 6.70
N THR A 41 -12.38 -8.09 6.67
CA THR A 41 -12.82 -7.23 7.77
C THR A 41 -14.32 -7.40 7.95
N ALA A 42 -14.82 -7.16 9.16
CA ALA A 42 -16.25 -7.26 9.45
C ALA A 42 -17.07 -6.40 8.45
N GLY A 43 -18.16 -6.97 7.93
CA GLY A 43 -19.03 -6.31 6.95
C GLY A 43 -18.63 -6.48 5.49
N VAL A 44 -17.50 -7.14 5.20
CA VAL A 44 -17.07 -7.43 3.84
C VAL A 44 -17.57 -8.80 3.39
N PRO A 45 -18.26 -8.90 2.24
CA PRO A 45 -18.65 -10.19 1.68
C PRO A 45 -17.44 -10.98 1.20
N GLN A 46 -17.62 -12.29 1.00
CA GLN A 46 -16.60 -13.14 0.39
C GLN A 46 -16.12 -12.56 -0.93
N THR A 47 -14.81 -12.51 -1.12
CA THR A 47 -14.18 -12.07 -2.38
C THR A 47 -13.95 -13.30 -3.27
N CYS A 48 -14.57 -13.31 -4.45
CA CYS A 48 -14.37 -14.37 -5.44
C CYS A 48 -13.43 -13.92 -6.57
N MET A 49 -12.55 -14.83 -6.99
CA MET A 49 -11.67 -14.59 -8.15
C MET A 49 -12.42 -14.89 -9.46
N PRO A 50 -12.25 -14.08 -10.52
CA PRO A 50 -12.92 -14.26 -11.82
C PRO A 50 -12.46 -15.56 -12.48
N ALA A 51 -13.29 -16.17 -13.33
CA ALA A 51 -13.06 -17.51 -13.87
C ALA A 51 -11.69 -17.67 -14.57
N GLU A 52 -11.18 -16.59 -15.17
CA GLU A 52 -9.97 -16.52 -15.97
C GLU A 52 -8.70 -16.37 -15.13
N ALA A 53 -8.80 -15.89 -13.88
CA ALA A 53 -7.63 -15.54 -13.07
C ALA A 53 -7.68 -16.11 -11.65
N GLY A 54 -6.51 -16.41 -11.07
CA GLY A 54 -6.42 -16.88 -9.70
C GLY A 54 -5.03 -16.69 -9.09
N VAL A 55 -4.91 -16.84 -7.78
CA VAL A 55 -3.62 -16.75 -7.09
C VAL A 55 -2.87 -18.06 -7.26
N ARG A 56 -1.65 -18.01 -7.81
CA ARG A 56 -0.82 -19.19 -8.04
C ARG A 56 -0.17 -19.67 -6.74
N ILE A 57 -0.48 -20.89 -6.32
CA ILE A 57 0.07 -21.55 -5.12
C ILE A 57 0.89 -22.77 -5.56
N GLY A 58 1.98 -23.09 -4.85
CA GLY A 58 2.81 -24.26 -5.07
C GLY A 58 4.22 -23.94 -5.60
N ILE A 59 4.85 -24.90 -6.28
CA ILE A 59 6.28 -24.85 -6.65
C ILE A 59 6.63 -23.59 -7.46
N LYS A 60 5.75 -23.17 -8.37
CA LYS A 60 5.91 -21.99 -9.24
C LYS A 60 5.09 -20.77 -8.76
N GLY A 61 4.65 -20.77 -7.51
CA GLY A 61 3.84 -19.72 -6.89
C GLY A 61 4.16 -19.58 -5.41
N PHE A 62 3.18 -19.12 -4.63
CA PHE A 62 3.34 -19.00 -3.19
C PHE A 62 3.40 -20.37 -2.52
N ARG A 63 4.38 -20.57 -1.64
CA ARG A 63 4.60 -21.83 -0.92
C ARG A 63 4.21 -21.74 0.55
N GLN A 64 4.27 -20.54 1.11
CA GLN A 64 4.00 -20.27 2.51
C GLN A 64 3.20 -18.97 2.60
N VAL A 65 2.27 -18.95 3.54
CA VAL A 65 1.43 -17.79 3.85
C VAL A 65 1.41 -17.57 5.35
N ILE A 66 1.25 -16.32 5.75
CA ILE A 66 0.97 -15.91 7.12
C ILE A 66 -0.45 -15.38 7.16
N VAL A 67 -1.20 -15.81 8.17
CA VAL A 67 -2.49 -15.24 8.51
C VAL A 67 -2.28 -14.34 9.72
N ALA A 68 -2.39 -13.04 9.51
CA ALA A 68 -2.32 -12.05 10.57
C ALA A 68 -3.74 -11.69 11.02
N TYR A 69 -3.96 -11.60 12.33
CA TYR A 69 -5.24 -11.24 12.93
C TYR A 69 -5.08 -10.14 13.96
N TYR A 70 -6.10 -9.29 14.07
CA TYR A 70 -6.14 -8.23 15.07
C TYR A 70 -7.08 -8.57 16.24
N ASN A 71 -6.54 -8.60 17.46
CA ASN A 71 -7.32 -8.80 18.68
C ASN A 71 -7.91 -7.47 19.19
N SER A 72 -9.04 -7.06 18.61
CA SER A 72 -9.71 -5.79 18.92
C SER A 72 -10.22 -5.66 20.36
N THR A 73 -10.45 -6.77 21.06
CA THR A 73 -10.99 -6.75 22.42
C THR A 73 -9.91 -6.76 23.50
N HIS A 74 -8.64 -6.93 23.11
CA HIS A 74 -7.49 -7.06 24.02
C HIS A 74 -7.69 -8.12 25.13
N ARG A 75 -8.58 -9.08 24.92
CA ARG A 75 -8.86 -10.15 25.90
C ARG A 75 -7.74 -11.18 25.87
N GLN A 76 -7.33 -11.62 27.06
CA GLN A 76 -6.33 -12.65 27.27
C GLN A 76 -6.98 -13.91 27.88
N GLY A 77 -6.30 -15.05 27.77
CA GLY A 77 -6.77 -16.33 28.34
C GLY A 77 -7.88 -17.04 27.55
N TYR A 78 -8.13 -16.61 26.31
CA TYR A 78 -9.07 -17.26 25.40
C TYR A 78 -8.32 -17.93 24.26
N THR A 79 -8.77 -19.11 23.88
CA THR A 79 -8.36 -19.76 22.64
C THR A 79 -9.28 -19.28 21.52
N ASP A 80 -8.69 -18.69 20.49
CA ASP A 80 -9.39 -18.31 19.25
C ASP A 80 -8.99 -19.29 18.15
N SER A 81 -9.98 -19.91 17.50
CA SER A 81 -9.81 -20.82 16.37
C SER A 81 -10.35 -20.22 15.08
N SER A 82 -10.35 -18.89 14.98
CA SER A 82 -10.81 -18.20 13.79
C SER A 82 -9.78 -18.32 12.66
N GLY A 83 -10.23 -18.20 11.42
CA GLY A 83 -9.36 -18.34 10.26
C GLY A 83 -10.07 -18.01 8.96
N MET A 84 -9.46 -18.39 7.85
CA MET A 84 -10.01 -18.19 6.50
C MET A 84 -9.99 -19.51 5.73
N THR A 85 -11.06 -19.80 5.00
CA THR A 85 -11.13 -20.96 4.10
C THR A 85 -10.68 -20.55 2.71
N LEU A 86 -9.67 -21.24 2.18
CA LEU A 86 -9.19 -21.05 0.82
C LEU A 86 -9.76 -22.14 -0.10
N TYR A 87 -10.48 -21.73 -1.14
CA TYR A 87 -10.93 -22.61 -2.21
C TYR A 87 -9.89 -22.60 -3.35
N TYR A 88 -9.33 -23.77 -3.66
CA TYR A 88 -8.29 -23.91 -4.67
C TYR A 88 -8.59 -25.05 -5.64
N THR A 89 -7.90 -25.04 -6.78
CA THR A 89 -7.99 -26.07 -7.82
C THR A 89 -6.60 -26.42 -8.32
N THR A 90 -6.41 -27.68 -8.73
CA THR A 90 -5.18 -28.14 -9.38
C THR A 90 -5.08 -27.70 -10.83
N LYS A 91 -6.19 -27.28 -11.45
CA LYS A 91 -6.21 -26.75 -12.82
C LYS A 91 -5.84 -25.28 -12.82
N LEU A 92 -4.70 -24.94 -13.42
CA LEU A 92 -4.28 -23.55 -13.56
C LEU A 92 -5.30 -22.76 -14.39
N ARG A 93 -5.65 -21.56 -13.89
CA ARG A 93 -6.42 -20.57 -14.64
C ARG A 93 -5.52 -19.90 -15.69
N ARG A 94 -6.14 -19.13 -16.60
CA ARG A 94 -5.45 -18.49 -17.72
C ARG A 94 -4.43 -17.45 -17.25
N PHE A 95 -4.78 -16.70 -16.21
CA PHE A 95 -3.95 -15.61 -15.68
C PHE A 95 -3.69 -15.79 -14.19
N ASP A 96 -2.53 -15.32 -13.74
CA ASP A 96 -2.27 -15.16 -12.31
C ASP A 96 -2.83 -13.80 -11.87
N ALA A 97 -3.51 -13.78 -10.73
CA ALA A 97 -3.96 -12.57 -10.08
C ALA A 97 -2.91 -12.05 -9.09
N GLY A 98 -2.83 -10.73 -8.95
CA GLY A 98 -1.98 -10.02 -7.99
C GLY A 98 -2.75 -8.89 -7.29
N VAL A 99 -2.16 -8.36 -6.22
CA VAL A 99 -2.71 -7.20 -5.49
C VAL A 99 -1.68 -6.07 -5.57
N SER A 100 -2.10 -4.92 -6.11
CA SER A 100 -1.30 -3.70 -6.17
C SER A 100 -1.77 -2.74 -5.08
N PRO A 101 -0.92 -2.39 -4.09
CA PRO A 101 -1.27 -1.37 -3.10
C PRO A 101 -1.09 0.03 -3.67
N LEU A 102 -2.08 0.90 -3.40
CA LEU A 102 -1.99 2.35 -3.51
C LEU A 102 -1.90 2.91 -2.09
N GLU A 103 -0.81 3.56 -1.74
CA GLU A 103 -0.60 3.97 -0.35
C GLU A 103 0.16 5.28 -0.26
N VAL A 104 -0.27 6.16 0.63
CA VAL A 104 0.50 7.32 1.06
C VAL A 104 0.98 7.09 2.48
N THR A 105 2.28 7.32 2.69
CA THR A 105 2.97 7.09 3.96
C THR A 105 3.51 8.39 4.53
N HIS A 106 3.80 8.41 5.83
CA HIS A 106 4.43 9.55 6.53
C HIS A 106 3.64 10.88 6.46
N PHE A 107 2.33 10.82 6.26
CA PHE A 107 1.44 11.97 6.40
C PHE A 107 1.04 12.19 7.86
N SER A 108 0.48 13.35 8.16
CA SER A 108 -0.02 13.72 9.48
C SER A 108 -1.40 14.36 9.36
N VAL A 109 -2.31 14.03 10.27
CA VAL A 109 -3.66 14.58 10.36
C VAL A 109 -3.71 15.51 11.60
N PRO A 110 -3.86 16.84 11.41
CA PRO A 110 -3.96 17.78 12.52
C PRO A 110 -5.20 17.52 13.39
N PRO A 111 -5.17 17.86 14.70
CA PRO A 111 -6.33 17.75 15.57
C PRO A 111 -7.42 18.78 15.22
N GLY A 112 -8.66 18.51 15.63
CA GLY A 112 -9.76 19.47 15.55
C GLY A 112 -10.31 19.75 14.14
N ARG A 113 -10.06 18.88 13.16
CA ARG A 113 -10.54 19.04 11.78
C ARG A 113 -11.81 18.24 11.54
N GLU A 114 -12.87 18.90 11.09
CA GLU A 114 -14.10 18.21 10.65
C GLU A 114 -13.87 17.38 9.38
N SER A 115 -13.03 17.90 8.48
CA SER A 115 -12.62 17.27 7.24
C SER A 115 -11.16 17.64 6.96
N TYR A 116 -10.32 16.62 6.75
CA TYR A 116 -8.93 16.77 6.35
C TYR A 116 -8.60 15.72 5.29
N GLU A 117 -8.17 16.14 4.11
CA GLU A 117 -7.91 15.26 2.98
C GLU A 117 -6.41 14.96 2.83
N VAL A 118 -6.10 13.69 2.61
CA VAL A 118 -4.79 13.21 2.20
C VAL A 118 -4.91 12.58 0.83
N VAL A 119 -4.03 12.96 -0.09
CA VAL A 119 -4.04 12.51 -1.49
C VAL A 119 -2.78 11.71 -1.80
N SER A 120 -2.95 10.65 -2.58
CA SER A 120 -1.89 9.86 -3.18
C SER A 120 -2.18 9.76 -4.67
N THR A 121 -1.17 9.95 -5.51
CA THR A 121 -1.31 9.84 -6.96
C THR A 121 -0.25 8.88 -7.48
N CYS A 122 -0.66 7.92 -8.29
CA CYS A 122 0.23 7.19 -9.18
C CYS A 122 0.08 7.74 -10.61
N PRO A 123 1.00 8.61 -11.05
CA PRO A 123 0.90 9.24 -12.36
C PRO A 123 0.93 8.22 -13.50
N GLY A 124 0.22 8.51 -14.59
CA GLY A 124 0.16 7.61 -15.74
C GLY A 124 1.53 7.24 -16.34
N TYR A 125 2.51 8.16 -16.36
CA TYR A 125 3.87 7.83 -16.84
C TYR A 125 4.60 6.83 -15.94
N CYS A 126 4.28 6.78 -14.63
CA CYS A 126 4.84 5.76 -13.75
C CYS A 126 4.32 4.37 -14.10
N THR A 127 3.03 4.25 -14.43
CA THR A 127 2.46 2.96 -14.83
C THR A 127 2.87 2.57 -16.25
N VAL A 128 3.05 3.52 -17.19
CA VAL A 128 3.66 3.25 -18.52
C VAL A 128 5.00 2.53 -18.40
N LEU A 129 5.83 2.92 -17.45
CA LEU A 129 7.16 2.32 -17.25
C LEU A 129 7.12 0.97 -16.53
N GLN A 130 6.02 0.65 -15.84
CA GLN A 130 5.90 -0.52 -14.96
C GLN A 130 4.95 -1.59 -15.48
N VAL A 131 4.05 -1.25 -16.40
CA VAL A 131 2.94 -2.09 -16.86
C VAL A 131 3.14 -2.47 -18.33
N ALA A 132 3.58 -3.70 -18.58
CA ALA A 132 4.02 -4.14 -19.91
C ALA A 132 2.88 -4.40 -20.93
N SER A 133 1.65 -4.57 -20.45
CA SER A 133 0.46 -4.93 -21.24
C SER A 133 -0.80 -4.48 -20.49
N PRO A 134 -2.00 -4.53 -21.09
CA PRO A 134 -3.21 -4.20 -20.35
C PRO A 134 -3.41 -5.11 -19.13
N ILE A 135 -3.91 -4.52 -18.05
CA ILE A 135 -4.35 -5.22 -16.83
C ILE A 135 -5.85 -5.07 -16.64
N TYR A 136 -6.45 -6.00 -15.92
CA TYR A 136 -7.86 -6.00 -15.55
C TYR A 136 -7.96 -5.78 -14.05
N ILE A 137 -8.54 -4.66 -13.62
CA ILE A 137 -8.80 -4.40 -12.20
C ILE A 137 -10.13 -5.06 -11.83
N VAL A 138 -10.10 -6.01 -10.91
CA VAL A 138 -11.23 -6.86 -10.52
C VAL A 138 -11.94 -6.34 -9.28
N LEU A 139 -11.19 -5.71 -8.37
CA LEU A 139 -11.68 -5.27 -7.08
C LEU A 139 -10.77 -4.19 -6.52
N GLY A 140 -11.35 -3.14 -5.95
CA GLY A 140 -10.67 -2.18 -5.09
C GLY A 140 -11.13 -2.34 -3.64
N MET A 141 -10.19 -2.45 -2.70
CA MET A 141 -10.47 -2.43 -1.27
C MET A 141 -9.85 -1.19 -0.64
N ASN A 142 -10.67 -0.43 0.08
CA ASN A 142 -10.23 0.76 0.80
C ASN A 142 -9.92 0.40 2.26
N HIS A 143 -8.88 1.01 2.81
CA HIS A 143 -8.41 0.78 4.17
C HIS A 143 -7.93 2.08 4.80
N MET A 144 -8.60 2.44 5.90
CA MET A 144 -8.31 3.56 6.78
C MET A 144 -8.52 3.11 8.22
N HIS A 145 -8.02 3.87 9.20
CA HIS A 145 -8.31 3.62 10.61
C HIS A 145 -9.49 4.48 11.08
N ARG A 146 -9.50 4.85 12.36
CA ARG A 146 -10.63 5.37 13.13
C ARG A 146 -11.18 6.71 12.64
N LEU A 147 -10.30 7.60 12.17
CA LEU A 147 -10.63 8.94 11.73
C LEU A 147 -11.19 8.95 10.30
N GLY A 148 -11.03 7.87 9.55
CA GLY A 148 -11.49 7.77 8.16
C GLY A 148 -13.00 7.96 8.02
N ARG A 149 -13.41 8.75 7.03
CA ARG A 149 -14.81 9.00 6.69
C ARG A 149 -15.13 8.69 5.24
N LYS A 150 -14.23 9.04 4.32
CA LYS A 150 -14.39 8.77 2.89
C LYS A 150 -13.05 8.41 2.29
N GLN A 151 -13.02 7.40 1.45
CA GLN A 151 -11.87 7.14 0.59
C GLN A 151 -12.34 6.98 -0.84
N ARG A 152 -11.66 7.65 -1.76
CA ARG A 152 -11.89 7.56 -3.20
C ARG A 152 -10.65 7.00 -3.87
N ILE A 153 -10.83 6.06 -4.79
CA ILE A 153 -9.80 5.67 -5.75
C ILE A 153 -10.36 5.93 -7.15
N GLU A 154 -9.66 6.72 -7.93
CA GLU A 154 -10.02 7.04 -9.30
C GLU A 154 -8.93 6.51 -10.23
N SER A 155 -9.29 5.53 -11.07
CA SER A 155 -8.40 5.01 -12.08
C SER A 155 -8.77 5.60 -13.43
N ILE A 156 -7.84 6.37 -13.98
CA ILE A 156 -7.97 7.08 -15.25
C ILE A 156 -7.12 6.35 -16.27
N GLU A 157 -7.73 6.00 -17.40
CA GLU A 157 -6.98 5.43 -18.51
C GLU A 157 -6.30 6.54 -19.29
N VAL A 158 -4.99 6.36 -19.54
CA VAL A 158 -4.17 7.33 -20.25
C VAL A 158 -3.85 6.77 -21.65
N GLU A 159 -4.75 7.00 -22.60
CA GLU A 159 -4.54 6.70 -24.02
C GLU A 159 -4.20 7.97 -24.81
N ASN A 160 -3.08 7.98 -25.54
CA ASN A 160 -2.71 9.02 -26.50
C ASN A 160 -2.86 10.48 -26.00
N CYS A 161 -2.42 10.76 -24.76
CA CYS A 161 -2.56 12.07 -24.10
C CYS A 161 -4.01 12.55 -23.88
N SER A 162 -5.01 11.71 -24.13
CA SER A 162 -6.39 11.92 -23.73
C SER A 162 -6.66 11.22 -22.39
N LYS A 163 -7.14 11.98 -21.40
CA LYS A 163 -7.58 11.43 -20.11
C LYS A 163 -9.02 10.98 -20.25
N GLN A 164 -9.30 9.69 -20.11
CA GLN A 164 -10.66 9.19 -20.00
C GLN A 164 -10.87 8.65 -18.58
N SER A 165 -11.55 9.43 -17.73
CA SER A 165 -11.93 8.98 -16.39
C SER A 165 -13.16 8.07 -16.48
N GLN A 166 -13.03 6.86 -15.96
CA GLN A 166 -14.12 5.89 -16.07
C GLN A 166 -14.24 4.96 -14.86
N MET A 167 -13.29 4.94 -13.92
CA MET A 167 -13.47 4.24 -12.64
C MET A 167 -13.39 5.22 -11.50
N ILE A 168 -14.54 5.52 -10.90
CA ILE A 168 -14.65 6.35 -9.70
C ILE A 168 -15.11 5.43 -8.57
N LEU A 169 -14.18 4.95 -7.77
CA LEU A 169 -14.46 4.18 -6.57
C LEU A 169 -14.71 5.14 -5.41
N ILE A 170 -15.92 5.68 -5.23
CA ILE A 170 -16.27 6.48 -4.05
C ILE A 170 -16.77 5.53 -2.96
N ILE A 171 -15.94 5.27 -1.94
CA ILE A 171 -16.34 4.44 -0.81
C ILE A 171 -16.46 5.31 0.44
N LYS A 172 -17.70 5.42 0.94
CA LYS A 172 -17.97 5.71 2.34
C LYS A 172 -17.97 4.37 3.09
N LEU A 173 -16.82 4.02 3.66
CA LEU A 173 -16.62 2.98 4.67
C LEU A 173 -16.76 1.48 4.30
N PHE A 174 -17.22 1.07 3.12
CA PHE A 174 -17.32 -0.37 2.79
C PHE A 174 -16.87 -0.71 1.37
N ILE A 175 -16.11 -1.81 1.26
CA ILE A 175 -15.56 -2.37 0.03
C ILE A 175 -16.59 -2.31 -1.10
N HIS A 176 -16.22 -1.65 -2.20
CA HIS A 176 -17.02 -1.60 -3.40
C HIS A 176 -16.36 -2.49 -4.44
N ILE A 177 -17.11 -3.51 -4.86
CA ILE A 177 -16.69 -4.48 -5.88
C ILE A 177 -17.02 -3.88 -7.24
N THR A 178 -16.05 -3.23 -7.89
CA THR A 178 -16.19 -2.79 -9.28
C THR A 178 -15.81 -3.95 -10.21
N PHE A 179 -16.67 -4.26 -11.18
CA PHE A 179 -16.42 -5.33 -12.15
C PHE A 179 -15.33 -4.95 -13.18
N ALA A 180 -14.64 -5.99 -13.66
CA ALA A 180 -13.40 -5.92 -14.45
C ALA A 180 -13.39 -4.87 -15.56
N ILE A 181 -12.47 -3.90 -15.48
CA ILE A 181 -12.15 -2.99 -16.58
C ILE A 181 -10.73 -3.30 -17.07
N ALA A 182 -10.61 -3.64 -18.35
CA ALA A 182 -9.32 -3.75 -19.04
C ALA A 182 -8.74 -2.35 -19.21
N ARG A 183 -7.51 -2.13 -18.76
CA ARG A 183 -6.83 -0.83 -18.83
C ARG A 183 -5.41 -0.98 -19.32
N ARG A 184 -4.98 -0.06 -20.17
CA ARG A 184 -3.56 0.14 -20.50
C ARG A 184 -3.12 1.51 -19.99
N HIS A 185 -2.09 1.55 -19.15
CA HIS A 185 -1.55 2.77 -18.53
C HIS A 185 -2.61 3.49 -17.67
N VAL A 186 -2.48 3.34 -16.36
CA VAL A 186 -3.47 3.84 -15.40
C VAL A 186 -2.84 4.98 -14.60
N GLU A 187 -3.54 6.10 -14.52
CA GLU A 187 -3.30 7.09 -13.48
C GLU A 187 -4.26 6.77 -12.34
N ASP A 188 -3.71 6.42 -11.18
CA ASP A 188 -4.49 6.07 -10.00
C ASP A 188 -4.42 7.19 -8.97
N ASP A 189 -5.49 7.95 -8.84
CA ASP A 189 -5.63 9.00 -7.82
C ASP A 189 -6.44 8.47 -6.64
N GLN A 190 -5.85 8.53 -5.45
CA GLN A 190 -6.48 8.16 -4.20
C GLN A 190 -6.64 9.39 -3.31
N SER A 191 -7.84 9.58 -2.75
CA SER A 191 -8.06 10.55 -1.68
C SER A 191 -8.69 9.92 -0.45
N CYS A 192 -8.27 10.38 0.72
CA CYS A 192 -8.66 9.89 2.03
C CYS A 192 -9.08 11.09 2.90
N GLU A 193 -10.34 11.14 3.27
CA GLU A 193 -10.92 12.20 4.09
C GLU A 193 -11.08 11.71 5.54
N TYR A 194 -10.48 12.47 6.47
CA TYR A 194 -10.47 12.21 7.90
C TYR A 194 -11.27 13.25 8.67
N ASN A 195 -11.86 12.81 9.78
CA ASN A 195 -12.46 13.68 10.79
C ASN A 195 -11.71 13.46 12.11
N SER A 196 -10.99 14.49 12.54
CA SER A 196 -10.15 14.53 13.73
C SER A 196 -10.71 15.46 14.81
N THR A 197 -12.02 15.77 14.80
CA THR A 197 -12.63 16.66 15.80
C THR A 197 -12.54 16.12 17.23
N SER A 198 -12.39 14.80 17.38
CA SER A 198 -12.19 14.13 18.67
C SER A 198 -10.74 14.12 19.14
N GLU A 199 -9.78 14.57 18.31
CA GLU A 199 -8.36 14.49 18.62
C GLU A 199 -7.86 15.78 19.25
N ASN A 200 -7.06 15.64 20.31
CA ASN A 200 -6.34 16.74 20.93
C ASN A 200 -4.95 16.94 20.32
N ASP A 201 -4.33 15.86 19.84
CA ASP A 201 -2.99 15.83 19.28
C ASP A 201 -3.00 15.44 17.79
N THR A 202 -1.92 15.76 17.07
CA THR A 202 -1.73 15.32 15.68
C THR A 202 -1.67 13.79 15.61
N VAL A 203 -2.41 13.22 14.68
CA VAL A 203 -2.39 11.78 14.39
C VAL A 203 -1.49 11.52 13.20
N GLU A 204 -0.41 10.77 13.41
CA GLU A 204 0.57 10.45 12.39
C GLU A 204 0.16 9.22 11.56
N TRP A 205 0.81 9.04 10.41
CA TRP A 205 0.77 7.78 9.68
C TRP A 205 1.56 6.70 10.44
N ASP A 206 0.93 5.55 10.69
CA ASP A 206 1.55 4.32 11.20
C ASP A 206 0.56 3.15 11.02
N VAL A 207 1.00 1.92 11.30
CA VAL A 207 0.16 0.72 11.21
C VAL A 207 -0.63 0.40 12.48
N SER A 208 -0.36 1.11 13.56
CA SER A 208 -1.12 0.97 14.80
C SER A 208 -2.49 1.66 14.66
N TRP A 209 -3.49 1.10 15.33
CA TRP A 209 -4.87 1.55 15.24
C TRP A 209 -5.12 2.98 15.75
N ARG A 210 -4.18 3.52 16.56
CA ARG A 210 -4.25 4.89 17.11
C ARG A 210 -3.83 5.94 16.10
N GLU A 211 -2.94 5.54 15.21
CA GLU A 211 -2.43 6.27 14.06
C GLU A 211 -3.35 6.06 12.84
N GLU A 212 -3.03 6.67 11.71
CA GLU A 212 -3.86 6.59 10.51
C GLU A 212 -3.18 5.94 9.30
N MET A 213 -4.01 5.38 8.43
CA MET A 213 -3.61 4.84 7.13
C MET A 213 -4.50 5.36 6.01
N CYS A 214 -3.93 5.48 4.82
CA CYS A 214 -4.63 5.77 3.58
C CYS A 214 -4.16 4.76 2.54
N LYS A 215 -4.86 3.62 2.45
CA LYS A 215 -4.43 2.49 1.63
C LYS A 215 -5.56 1.94 0.78
N GLY A 216 -5.29 1.79 -0.50
CA GLY A 216 -6.11 1.09 -1.49
C GLY A 216 -5.44 -0.22 -1.89
N LEU A 217 -6.21 -1.28 -2.08
CA LEU A 217 -5.72 -2.55 -2.61
C LEU A 217 -6.47 -2.87 -3.89
N LEU A 218 -5.76 -2.89 -5.02
CA LEU A 218 -6.30 -3.24 -6.32
C LEU A 218 -5.98 -4.70 -6.63
N LEU A 219 -7.00 -5.55 -6.65
CA LEU A 219 -6.88 -6.91 -7.21
C LEU A 219 -6.89 -6.80 -8.73
N TYR A 220 -5.87 -7.34 -9.39
CA TYR A 220 -5.74 -7.25 -10.84
C TYR A 220 -5.16 -8.53 -11.46
N TYR A 221 -5.27 -8.67 -12.78
CA TYR A 221 -4.56 -9.68 -13.58
C TYR A 221 -4.25 -9.13 -14.98
N PRO A 222 -3.22 -9.63 -15.71
CA PRO A 222 -2.24 -10.64 -15.29
C PRO A 222 -1.16 -10.05 -14.36
N LYS A 223 -0.83 -10.77 -13.28
CA LYS A 223 0.20 -10.35 -12.29
C LYS A 223 1.56 -10.04 -12.94
N GLN A 224 1.98 -10.84 -13.92
CA GLN A 224 3.30 -10.71 -14.56
C GLN A 224 3.49 -9.38 -15.30
N THR A 225 2.37 -8.76 -15.68
CA THR A 225 2.36 -7.54 -16.46
C THR A 225 2.77 -6.33 -15.62
N TRP A 226 2.59 -6.38 -14.31
CA TRP A 226 2.95 -5.31 -13.40
C TRP A 226 3.83 -5.86 -12.26
N PRO A 227 5.11 -6.14 -12.51
CA PRO A 227 5.98 -6.85 -11.56
C PRO A 227 6.48 -5.98 -10.39
N SER A 228 6.28 -4.66 -10.45
CA SER A 228 6.88 -3.68 -9.54
C SER A 228 5.85 -2.64 -9.15
N HIS A 229 5.12 -2.89 -8.06
CA HIS A 229 3.98 -2.07 -7.59
C HIS A 229 4.40 -0.81 -6.83
N HIS A 230 5.13 0.09 -7.48
CA HIS A 230 5.62 1.31 -6.82
C HIS A 230 4.67 2.50 -6.99
N CYS A 231 3.36 2.25 -6.95
CA CYS A 231 2.33 3.30 -6.88
C CYS A 231 2.08 3.71 -5.43
N GLN A 232 3.16 4.04 -4.73
CA GLN A 232 3.13 4.49 -3.34
C GLN A 232 3.72 5.89 -3.25
N ASN A 233 3.25 6.68 -2.29
CA ASN A 233 3.70 8.03 -2.05
C ASN A 233 4.35 8.13 -0.67
N TYR A 234 5.48 8.83 -0.61
CA TYR A 234 6.03 9.33 0.63
C TYR A 234 5.57 10.78 0.78
N ARG A 235 4.63 11.03 1.71
CA ARG A 235 3.90 12.31 1.77
C ARG A 235 3.31 12.62 0.39
N SER A 236 3.62 13.78 -0.18
CA SER A 236 3.19 14.20 -1.51
C SER A 236 4.09 13.73 -2.66
N VAL A 237 5.13 12.92 -2.39
CA VAL A 237 6.11 12.48 -3.40
C VAL A 237 5.78 11.06 -3.87
N PRO A 238 5.42 10.85 -5.14
CA PRO A 238 5.29 9.50 -5.70
C PRO A 238 6.66 8.81 -5.72
N LEU A 239 6.78 7.61 -5.14
CA LEU A 239 8.06 6.88 -5.06
C LEU A 239 8.57 6.49 -6.45
N CYS A 240 7.69 6.35 -7.43
CA CYS A 240 8.08 6.09 -8.81
C CYS A 240 8.95 7.22 -9.40
N GLU A 241 8.74 8.47 -9.00
CA GLU A 241 9.56 9.62 -9.45
C GLU A 241 11.02 9.44 -9.02
N ILE A 242 11.21 9.01 -7.77
CA ILE A 242 12.54 8.74 -7.21
C ILE A 242 13.19 7.57 -7.97
N MET A 243 12.41 6.55 -8.34
CA MET A 243 12.94 5.40 -9.07
C MET A 243 13.40 5.77 -10.48
N ILE A 244 12.66 6.60 -11.19
CA ILE A 244 12.99 7.01 -12.56
C ILE A 244 13.92 8.24 -12.60
N ASP A 245 14.31 8.74 -11.42
CA ASP A 245 15.10 9.96 -11.23
C ASP A 245 14.47 11.19 -11.90
N ALA A 246 13.15 11.28 -11.87
CA ALA A 246 12.44 12.48 -12.27
C ALA A 246 12.61 13.60 -11.22
N PRO A 247 12.50 14.88 -11.63
CA PRO A 247 12.66 16.00 -10.70
C PRO A 247 11.48 16.07 -9.72
N VAL A 248 11.76 15.89 -8.43
CA VAL A 248 10.81 16.08 -7.33
C VAL A 248 11.02 17.47 -6.75
N PHE A 249 10.01 18.34 -6.84
CA PHE A 249 10.11 19.77 -6.44
C PHE A 249 11.31 20.49 -7.09
N GLY A 250 11.65 20.13 -8.33
CA GLY A 250 12.78 20.70 -9.07
C GLY A 250 14.15 20.05 -8.76
N CYS A 251 14.19 19.01 -7.92
CA CYS A 251 15.42 18.32 -7.53
C CYS A 251 15.43 16.86 -7.98
N HIS A 252 16.54 16.42 -8.58
CA HIS A 252 16.78 15.01 -8.89
C HIS A 252 17.33 14.28 -7.66
N PHE A 253 16.57 13.32 -7.12
CA PHE A 253 16.94 12.65 -5.87
C PHE A 253 18.27 11.88 -6.00
N ARG A 254 18.51 11.18 -7.12
CA ARG A 254 19.77 10.43 -7.26
C ARG A 254 20.98 11.37 -7.38
N SER A 255 20.82 12.47 -8.11
CA SER A 255 21.86 13.50 -8.22
C SER A 255 22.15 14.14 -6.85
N PHE A 256 21.12 14.44 -6.07
CA PHE A 256 21.26 14.94 -4.70
C PHE A 256 22.03 13.96 -3.81
N ILE A 257 21.62 12.69 -3.76
CA ILE A 257 22.30 11.65 -2.96
C ILE A 257 23.74 11.41 -3.45
N SER A 258 23.97 11.41 -4.76
CA SER A 258 25.31 11.27 -5.34
C SER A 258 26.21 12.43 -4.91
N ASN A 259 25.72 13.67 -5.04
CA ASN A 259 26.47 14.86 -4.63
C ASN A 259 26.78 14.84 -3.13
N LEU A 260 25.79 14.52 -2.29
CA LEU A 260 25.95 14.27 -0.84
C LEU A 260 27.08 13.29 -0.56
N ALA A 261 27.05 12.11 -1.21
CA ALA A 261 28.05 11.07 -0.99
C ALA A 261 29.47 11.51 -1.40
N THR A 262 29.59 12.37 -2.42
CA THR A 262 30.87 12.84 -2.94
C THR A 262 31.46 14.05 -2.24
N THR A 263 30.64 14.91 -1.60
CA THR A 263 31.12 16.16 -0.97
C THR A 263 31.80 15.91 0.37
N ASN A 264 31.18 15.15 1.29
CA ASN A 264 31.77 14.83 2.59
C ASN A 264 31.01 13.71 3.32
N LEU A 265 31.59 12.51 3.39
CA LEU A 265 31.01 11.35 4.10
C LEU A 265 30.67 11.65 5.57
N SER A 266 31.47 12.48 6.26
CA SER A 266 31.18 12.85 7.65
C SER A 266 29.95 13.75 7.78
N LEU A 267 29.69 14.61 6.79
CA LEU A 267 28.51 15.46 6.73
C LEU A 267 27.26 14.62 6.43
N VAL A 268 27.36 13.65 5.52
CA VAL A 268 26.29 12.67 5.22
C VAL A 268 25.92 11.87 6.46
N ASP A 269 26.89 11.29 7.16
CA ASP A 269 26.65 10.55 8.39
C ASP A 269 26.01 11.39 9.48
N THR A 270 26.37 12.68 9.52
CA THR A 270 25.80 13.63 10.47
C THR A 270 24.37 13.99 10.10
N VAL A 271 24.09 14.27 8.81
CA VAL A 271 22.75 14.52 8.30
C VAL A 271 21.86 13.31 8.54
N ILE A 272 22.30 12.10 8.17
CA ILE A 272 21.52 10.87 8.38
C ILE A 272 21.25 10.65 9.87
N ARG A 273 22.24 10.77 10.76
CA ARG A 273 22.01 10.56 12.21
C ARG A 273 21.05 11.57 12.82
N ASN A 274 21.14 12.84 12.44
CA ASN A 274 20.34 13.91 13.06
C ASN A 274 18.97 14.08 12.40
N CYS A 275 18.85 13.82 11.10
CA CYS A 275 17.58 13.95 10.37
C CYS A 275 16.72 12.68 10.38
N ARG A 276 17.33 11.49 10.52
CA ARG A 276 16.58 10.21 10.48
C ARG A 276 15.74 9.95 11.73
N GLN A 277 16.08 10.56 12.86
CA GLN A 277 15.41 10.30 14.13
C GLN A 277 14.09 11.04 14.28
N ASP A 278 13.93 12.18 13.62
CA ASP A 278 12.67 12.93 13.65
C ASP A 278 11.70 12.36 12.60
N LYS A 279 10.47 12.04 13.03
CA LYS A 279 9.34 11.77 12.11
C LYS A 279 8.93 13.02 11.30
N SER A 280 9.57 14.17 11.56
CA SER A 280 9.33 15.47 10.93
C SER A 280 10.63 16.11 10.42
N CYS A 281 10.53 17.05 9.48
CA CYS A 281 11.69 17.79 8.99
C CYS A 281 12.01 18.93 9.97
N SER A 282 12.88 18.67 10.97
CA SER A 282 13.19 19.67 11.98
C SER A 282 13.99 20.86 11.43
N PRO A 283 13.90 22.07 12.03
CA PRO A 283 14.69 23.22 11.62
C PRO A 283 16.21 22.99 11.68
N LEU A 284 16.65 22.07 12.55
CA LEU A 284 18.03 21.61 12.60
C LEU A 284 18.37 20.82 11.34
N CYS A 285 17.54 19.86 10.97
CA CYS A 285 17.73 19.07 9.76
C CYS A 285 17.77 19.94 8.49
N LEU A 286 16.84 20.89 8.34
CA LEU A 286 16.83 21.84 7.21
C LEU A 286 18.12 22.66 7.13
N ARG A 287 18.63 23.14 8.27
CA ARG A 287 19.92 23.86 8.33
C ARG A 287 21.12 22.98 7.99
N MET A 288 21.07 21.69 8.29
CA MET A 288 22.15 20.76 7.97
C MET A 288 22.15 20.39 6.49
N ILE A 289 20.98 20.15 5.91
CA ILE A 289 20.82 19.86 4.47
C ILE A 289 21.23 21.08 3.64
N GLY A 290 20.89 22.31 4.04
CA GLY A 290 21.27 23.52 3.30
C GLY A 290 22.77 23.83 3.27
N LYS A 291 23.62 23.03 3.93
CA LYS A 291 25.08 23.13 3.86
C LYS A 291 25.71 22.14 2.87
N VAL A 292 24.89 21.29 2.25
CA VAL A 292 25.28 20.31 1.22
C VAL A 292 24.90 20.84 -0.15
#